data_AF-A0A967F5T2-F1
#
_entry.id   AF-A0A967F5T2-F1
#
_cell.length_a   1.000
_cell.length_b   1.000
_cell.length_c   1.000
_cell.angle_alpha   90.00
_cell.angle_beta   90.00
_cell.angle_gamma   90.00
#
_symmetry.space_group_name_H-M   'P 1'
#
loop_
_entity.id
_entity.type
_entity.pdbx_description
1 polymer ?
#
loop_
_entity_poly.entity_id
_entity_poly.type
_entity_poly.pdbx_seq_one_letter_code
_entity_poly.pdbx_strand_id
1 'polypeptide(L)'
;MTEGSFWRKYVFSVDHKVIGIQYAVTGLAFLFFGFCLMMLMRWQLAYPGEPIPFIGGLLGDARAPGGIMLPDFYNELGAMHGTIMVFLGVVPLAV
;
A
#
# COMPACT_ATOMS: atom_id res chain seq x y z
N MET A 1 39.87 -11.43 -3.80
CA MET A 1 38.53 -10.89 -4.07
C MET A 1 37.87 -10.61 -2.73
N THR A 2 38.01 -9.40 -2.20
CA THR A 2 37.33 -9.03 -0.96
C THR A 2 35.85 -8.94 -1.26
N GLU A 3 35.04 -9.85 -0.73
CA GLU A 3 33.59 -9.71 -0.75
C GLU A 3 33.25 -8.33 -0.18
N GLY A 4 32.62 -7.47 -1.00
CA GLY A 4 32.14 -6.19 -0.51
C GLY A 4 31.16 -6.43 0.63
N SER A 5 31.25 -5.61 1.69
CA SER A 5 30.31 -5.62 2.82
C SER A 5 28.84 -5.74 2.34
N PHE A 6 28.00 -6.48 3.08
CA PHE A 6 26.57 -6.72 2.80
C PHE A 6 25.83 -5.47 2.30
N TRP A 7 26.16 -4.32 2.90
CA TRP A 7 25.65 -3.00 2.54
C TRP A 7 25.88 -2.60 1.09
N ARG A 8 27.06 -2.88 0.52
CA ARG A 8 27.40 -2.51 -0.87
C ARG A 8 26.76 -3.46 -1.89
N LYS A 9 26.38 -4.67 -1.48
CA LYS A 9 25.79 -5.68 -2.36
C LYS A 9 24.26 -5.57 -2.44
N TYR A 10 23.60 -5.27 -1.33
CA TYR A 10 22.14 -5.33 -1.22
C TYR A 10 21.43 -4.03 -0.87
N VAL A 11 22.10 -3.01 -0.32
CA VAL A 11 21.47 -1.74 0.05
C VAL A 11 21.92 -0.62 -0.87
N PHE A 12 23.23 -0.48 -1.05
CA PHE A 12 23.89 0.48 -1.94
C PHE A 12 24.54 -0.25 -3.12
N SER A 13 23.74 -1.07 -3.81
CA SER A 13 24.19 -1.77 -5.00
C SER A 13 24.19 -0.84 -6.22
N VAL A 14 25.20 -0.98 -7.08
CA VAL A 14 25.28 -0.31 -8.40
C VAL A 14 24.84 -1.27 -9.52
N ASP A 15 24.58 -2.54 -9.19
CA ASP A 15 24.11 -3.54 -10.15
C ASP A 15 22.62 -3.32 -10.47
N HIS A 16 22.33 -3.00 -11.73
CA HIS A 16 20.98 -2.76 -12.23
C HIS A 16 20.05 -3.98 -12.04
N LYS A 17 20.58 -5.20 -11.93
CA LYS A 17 19.78 -6.39 -11.64
C LYS A 17 19.28 -6.39 -10.21
N VAL A 18 20.15 -6.04 -9.24
CA VAL A 18 19.77 -5.98 -7.83
C VAL A 18 18.79 -4.83 -7.61
N ILE A 19 19.06 -3.68 -8.22
CA ILE A 19 18.16 -2.53 -8.20
C ILE A 19 16.79 -2.91 -8.78
N GLY A 20 16.75 -3.54 -9.96
CA GLY A 20 15.50 -4.00 -10.57
C GLY A 20 14.70 -4.96 -9.69
N ILE A 21 15.37 -5.90 -9.00
CA ILE A 21 14.70 -6.80 -8.04
C ILE A 21 14.14 -6.02 -6.84
N GLN A 22 14.87 -5.03 -6.31
CA GLN A 22 14.37 -4.20 -5.21
C GLN A 22 13.11 -3.43 -5.63
N TYR A 23 13.11 -2.81 -6.81
CA TYR A 23 11.94 -2.11 -7.37
C TYR A 23 10.77 -3.07 -7.62
N ALA A 24 11.04 -4.28 -8.10
CA ALA A 24 10.00 -5.28 -8.31
C ALA A 24 9.36 -5.75 -7.01
N VAL A 25 10.17 -5.99 -5.97
CA VAL A 25 9.68 -6.42 -4.66
C VAL A 25 8.91 -5.31 -3.96
N THR A 26 9.40 -4.07 -3.98
CA THR A 26 8.70 -2.93 -3.38
C THR A 26 7.40 -2.63 -4.12
N GLY A 27 7.43 -2.62 -5.45
CA GLY A 27 6.25 -2.46 -6.30
C GLY A 27 5.18 -3.52 -6.01
N LEU A 28 5.57 -4.80 -5.92
CA LEU A 28 4.65 -5.89 -5.59
C LEU A 28 4.03 -5.72 -4.18
N ALA A 29 4.82 -5.30 -3.19
CA ALA A 29 4.33 -5.06 -1.83
C ALA A 29 3.29 -3.92 -1.78
N PHE A 30 3.56 -2.80 -2.46
CA PHE A 30 2.62 -1.68 -2.53
C PHE A 30 1.38 -2.01 -3.37
N LEU A 31 1.52 -2.83 -4.41
CA LEU A 31 0.41 -3.31 -5.21
C LEU A 31 -0.55 -4.15 -4.36
N PHE A 32 -0.02 -5.07 -3.53
CA PHE A 32 -0.82 -5.82 -2.56
C PHE A 32 -1.53 -4.90 -1.56
N PHE A 33 -0.84 -3.89 -1.04
CA PHE A 33 -1.44 -2.89 -0.14
C PHE A 33 -2.57 -2.10 -0.83
N GLY A 34 -2.39 -1.69 -2.08
CA GLY A 34 -3.42 -1.05 -2.88
C GLY A 34 -4.66 -1.93 -3.08
N PHE A 35 -4.48 -3.23 -3.32
CA PHE A 35 -5.59 -4.20 -3.37
C PHE A 35 -6.33 -4.32 -2.04
N CYS A 36 -5.62 -4.29 -0.91
CA CYS A 36 -6.26 -4.25 0.41
C CYS A 36 -7.12 -2.98 0.59
N LEU A 37 -6.64 -1.80 0.16
CA LEU A 37 -7.44 -0.56 0.20
C LEU A 37 -8.69 -0.64 -0.68
N MET A 38 -8.60 -1.26 -1.87
CA MET A 38 -9.74 -1.45 -2.76
C MET A 38 -10.81 -2.35 -2.13
N MET A 39 -10.41 -3.41 -1.42
CA MET A 39 -11.33 -4.27 -0.68
C MET A 39 -12.07 -3.50 0.41
N LEU A 40 -11.41 -2.59 1.12
CA LEU A 40 -12.04 -1.73 2.13
C LEU A 40 -13.07 -0.78 1.53
N MET A 41 -12.75 -0.13 0.41
CA MET A 41 -13.72 0.74 -0.27
C MET A 41 -14.92 -0.04 -0.82
N ARG A 42 -14.68 -1.24 -1.36
CA ARG A 42 -15.75 -2.14 -1.81
C ARG A 42 -16.65 -2.60 -0.67
N TRP A 43 -16.11 -2.80 0.53
CA TRP A 43 -16.92 -3.15 1.70
C TRP A 43 -17.93 -2.05 2.02
N GLN A 44 -17.50 -0.78 2.01
CA GLN A 44 -18.39 0.35 2.26
C GLN A 44 -19.49 0.51 1.20
N LEU A 45 -19.20 0.19 -0.06
CA LEU A 45 -20.21 0.15 -1.13
C LEU A 45 -21.21 -1.00 -0.97
N ALA A 46 -20.78 -2.15 -0.42
CA ALA A 46 -21.63 -3.33 -0.25
C ALA A 46 -22.50 -3.27 1.02
N TYR A 47 -21.95 -2.74 2.12
CA TYR A 47 -22.62 -2.65 3.43
C TYR A 47 -22.48 -1.22 3.99
N PRO A 48 -23.28 -0.27 3.49
CA PRO A 48 -23.23 1.10 3.95
C PRO A 48 -23.70 1.20 5.41
N GLY A 49 -22.86 1.78 6.28
CA GLY A 49 -23.19 1.98 7.70
C GLY A 49 -22.82 0.81 8.63
N GLU A 50 -22.25 -0.28 8.10
CA GLU A 50 -21.77 -1.41 8.88
C GLU A 50 -20.29 -1.20 9.26
N PRO A 51 -19.87 -1.55 10.49
CA PRO A 51 -18.46 -1.46 10.86
C PRO A 51 -17.58 -2.35 9.97
N ILE A 52 -16.40 -1.84 9.60
CA ILE A 52 -15.43 -2.59 8.81
C ILE A 52 -14.96 -3.79 9.66
N PRO A 53 -15.15 -5.04 9.20
CA PRO A 53 -14.66 -6.22 9.91
C PRO A 53 -13.14 -6.16 10.03
N PHE A 54 -12.59 -6.61 11.16
CA PHE A 54 -11.17 -6.60 11.53
C PHE A 54 -10.51 -5.23 11.82
N ILE A 55 -10.81 -4.17 11.07
CA ILE A 55 -10.04 -2.91 11.13
C ILE A 55 -10.82 -1.75 11.79
N GLY A 56 -12.15 -1.87 11.94
CA GLY A 56 -13.00 -0.81 12.48
C GLY A 56 -12.59 -0.27 13.86
N GLY A 57 -12.07 -1.12 14.75
CA GLY A 57 -11.58 -0.69 16.07
C GLY A 57 -10.18 -0.08 16.10
N LEU A 58 -9.38 -0.25 15.04
CA LEU A 58 -8.00 0.24 14.96
C LEU A 58 -7.90 1.61 14.26
N LEU A 59 -8.90 1.98 13.46
CA LEU A 59 -8.89 3.21 12.64
C LEU A 59 -9.05 4.50 13.45
N GLY A 60 -9.30 4.39 14.76
CA GLY A 60 -9.45 5.51 15.66
C GLY A 60 -10.79 6.23 15.51
N ASP A 61 -11.34 6.69 16.63
CA ASP A 61 -12.66 7.32 16.70
C ASP A 61 -12.79 8.59 15.82
N ALA A 62 -11.66 9.20 15.43
CA ALA A 62 -11.62 10.38 14.58
C ALA A 62 -11.88 10.10 13.09
N ARG A 63 -11.65 8.88 12.61
CA ARG A 63 -11.78 8.52 11.18
C ARG A 63 -12.86 7.46 10.93
N ALA A 64 -13.15 6.64 11.93
CA ALA A 64 -14.21 5.64 11.88
C ALA A 64 -14.87 5.47 13.26
N PRO A 65 -15.78 6.37 13.68
CA PRO A 65 -16.49 6.22 14.96
C PRO A 65 -17.28 4.91 14.96
N GLY A 66 -16.95 4.01 15.88
CA GLY A 66 -17.56 2.68 15.97
C GLY A 66 -17.24 1.75 14.80
N GLY A 67 -16.23 2.07 13.98
CA GLY A 67 -15.83 1.28 12.81
C GLY A 67 -16.58 1.60 11.52
N ILE A 68 -17.52 2.56 11.53
CA ILE A 68 -18.25 3.03 10.36
C ILE A 68 -17.41 4.08 9.63
N MET A 69 -17.21 3.92 8.32
CA MET A 69 -16.40 4.85 7.52
C MET A 69 -17.17 6.15 7.25
N LEU A 70 -16.59 7.28 7.66
CA LEU A 70 -17.11 8.60 7.30
C LEU A 70 -16.89 8.87 5.80
N PRO A 71 -17.80 9.63 5.14
CA PRO A 71 -17.66 9.99 3.72
C PRO A 71 -16.33 10.69 3.39
N ASP A 72 -15.82 11.53 4.28
CA ASP A 72 -14.53 12.20 4.11
C ASP A 72 -13.37 11.20 4.13
N PHE A 73 -13.39 10.23 5.05
CA PHE A 73 -12.37 9.19 5.12
C PHE A 73 -12.41 8.24 3.91
N TYR A 74 -13.60 7.97 3.35
CA TYR A 74 -13.74 7.23 2.09
C TYR A 74 -13.04 7.96 0.93
N ASN A 75 -13.22 9.28 0.82
CA ASN A 75 -12.57 10.09 -0.23
C ASN A 75 -11.04 10.10 -0.07
N GLU A 76 -10.55 10.21 1.17
CA GLU A 76 -9.11 10.10 1.48
C GLU A 76 -8.55 8.73 1.07
N LEU A 77 -9.23 7.64 1.42
CA LEU A 77 -8.81 6.28 1.03
C LEU A 77 -8.81 6.08 -0.48
N GLY A 78 -9.77 6.66 -1.21
CA GLY A 78 -9.80 6.62 -2.66
C GLY A 78 -8.60 7.32 -3.30
N ALA A 79 -8.26 8.51 -2.81
CA ALA A 79 -7.08 9.26 -3.27
C ALA A 79 -5.77 8.51 -2.95
N MET A 80 -5.65 7.93 -1.74
CA MET A 80 -4.48 7.13 -1.36
C MET A 80 -4.38 5.84 -2.19
N HIS A 81 -5.49 5.14 -2.43
CA HIS A 81 -5.49 3.94 -3.27
C HIS A 81 -4.95 4.24 -4.68
N GLY A 82 -5.45 5.30 -5.32
CA GLY A 82 -5.00 5.69 -6.66
C GLY A 82 -3.51 6.06 -6.71
N THR A 83 -3.04 6.87 -5.76
CA THR A 83 -1.63 7.28 -5.71
C THR A 83 -0.69 6.11 -5.44
N ILE A 84 -1.04 5.20 -4.53
CA ILE A 84 -0.23 4.02 -4.23
C ILE A 84 -0.19 3.05 -5.42
N MET A 85 -1.32 2.77 -6.06
CA MET A 85 -1.38 1.85 -7.20
C MET A 85 -0.54 2.36 -8.38
N VAL A 86 -0.66 3.65 -8.72
CA VAL A 86 0.03 4.21 -9.88
C VAL A 86 1.50 4.48 -9.56
N PHE A 87 1.78 5.30 -8.55
CA PHE A 87 3.14 5.81 -8.31
C PHE A 87 4.04 4.85 -7.54
N LEU A 88 3.49 4.00 -6.68
CA LEU A 88 4.28 3.10 -5.83
C LEU A 88 4.17 1.63 -6.25
N GLY A 89 3.13 1.25 -7.00
CA GLY A 89 2.97 -0.09 -7.58
C GLY A 89 3.43 -0.16 -9.03
N VAL A 90 2.69 0.49 -9.92
CA VAL A 90 2.87 0.36 -11.38
C VAL A 90 4.14 1.03 -11.88
N VAL A 91 4.41 2.29 -11.51
CA VAL A 91 5.58 3.03 -12.00
C VAL A 91 6.91 2.32 -11.66
N PRO A 92 7.15 1.86 -10.41
CA PRO A 92 8.34 1.07 -10.03
C PRO A 92 8.53 -0.24 -10.80
N LEU A 93 7.45 -0.83 -11.31
CA LEU A 93 7.49 -2.08 -12.06
C LEU A 93 7.66 -1.87 -13.57
N ALA A 94 7.12 -0.77 -14.09
CA ALA A 94 7.05 -0.52 -15.52
C ALA A 94 8.22 0.30 -16.07
N VAL A 95 8.92 1.07 -15.21
CA VAL A 95 9.99 2.00 -15.57
C VAL A 95 11.26 1.65 -14.81
#